data_AF-A0A5N5MK28-F1
#
_entry.id   AF-A0A5N5MK28-F1
#
_cell.length_a   1.000
_cell.length_b   1.000
_cell.length_c   1.000
_cell.angle_alpha   90.00
_cell.angle_beta   90.00
_cell.angle_gamma   90.00
#
_symmetry.space_group_name_H-M   'P 1'
#
loop_
_entity.id
_entity.type
_entity.pdbx_description
1 polymer ?
#
loop_
_entity_poly.entity_id
_entity_poly.type
_entity_poly.pdbx_seq_one_letter_code
_entity_poly.pdbx_strand_id
1 'polypeptide(L)'
;MDEDSTVPEDLSLAERDELSNIRRRKKELLDDIERLKFEIAEVMTEIEHLTCMGETKTTQRNKQMAIGRKKFNMDPKKGIRFLLDNDLLQHTPEDIAQFLYKGEGLNKTVIGDYLGERDDFNISVLQALWNFMSLRTST
;
A
#
# COMPACT_ATOMS: atom_id res chain seq x y z
N MET A 1 -42.21 8.36 -25.44
CA MET A 1 -43.44 9.06 -24.99
C MET A 1 -43.16 9.51 -23.58
N ASP A 2 -42.87 10.80 -23.40
CA ASP A 2 -42.56 11.36 -22.08
C ASP A 2 -43.87 11.50 -21.29
N GLU A 3 -44.05 10.58 -20.35
CA GLU A 3 -45.19 10.48 -19.43
C GLU A 3 -45.38 11.75 -18.55
N ASP A 4 -44.42 12.69 -18.62
CA ASP A 4 -44.39 13.94 -17.85
C ASP A 4 -44.93 15.17 -18.62
N SER A 5 -45.42 15.00 -19.84
CA SER A 5 -45.93 16.12 -20.67
C SER A 5 -47.44 16.33 -20.57
N THR A 6 -48.21 15.33 -20.13
CA THR A 6 -49.66 15.41 -20.00
C THR A 6 -50.04 16.16 -18.73
N VAL A 7 -50.71 17.30 -18.87
CA VAL A 7 -51.33 18.01 -17.75
C VAL A 7 -52.79 17.55 -17.69
N PRO A 8 -53.23 16.91 -16.59
CA PRO A 8 -54.62 16.52 -16.44
C PRO A 8 -55.57 17.72 -16.58
N GLU A 9 -56.63 17.57 -17.39
CA GLU A 9 -57.56 18.65 -17.73
C GLU A 9 -58.40 19.12 -16.52
N ASP A 10 -58.50 18.30 -15.47
CA ASP A 10 -59.30 18.50 -14.27
C ASP A 10 -58.63 19.36 -13.17
N LEU A 11 -57.39 19.80 -13.37
CA LEU A 11 -56.63 20.58 -12.38
C LEU A 11 -56.95 22.09 -12.40
N SER A 12 -57.02 22.70 -11.22
CA SER A 12 -57.06 24.16 -11.03
C SER A 12 -55.73 24.83 -11.40
N LEU A 13 -55.74 26.16 -11.60
CA LEU A 13 -54.53 26.93 -11.95
C LEU A 13 -53.41 26.79 -10.91
N ALA A 14 -53.76 26.75 -9.61
CA ALA A 14 -52.79 26.60 -8.53
C ALA A 14 -52.16 25.19 -8.55
N GLU A 15 -52.97 24.15 -8.77
CA GLU A 15 -52.49 22.77 -8.84
C GLU A 15 -51.61 22.53 -10.08
N ARG A 16 -51.91 23.19 -11.20
CA ARG A 16 -51.06 23.15 -12.41
C ARG A 16 -49.70 23.81 -12.18
N ASP A 17 -49.65 24.91 -11.43
CA ASP A 17 -48.39 25.58 -11.10
C ASP A 17 -47.56 24.77 -10.10
N GLU A 18 -48.21 24.13 -9.12
CA GLU A 18 -47.56 23.22 -8.19
C GLU A 18 -47.01 21.96 -8.89
N LEU A 19 -47.77 21.39 -9.83
CA LEU A 19 -47.31 20.28 -10.68
C LEU A 19 -46.08 20.67 -11.51
N SER A 20 -46.07 21.86 -12.10
CA SER A 20 -44.92 22.40 -12.82
C SER A 20 -43.68 22.52 -11.90
N ASN A 21 -43.88 23.03 -10.68
CA ASN A 21 -42.81 23.11 -9.68
C ASN A 21 -42.29 21.74 -9.25
N ILE A 22 -43.16 20.75 -9.06
CA ILE A 22 -42.77 19.36 -8.75
C ILE A 22 -41.98 18.75 -9.90
N ARG A 23 -42.43 18.92 -11.15
CA ARG A 23 -41.74 18.42 -12.35
C ARG A 23 -40.34 19.02 -12.50
N ARG A 24 -40.20 20.33 -12.28
CA ARG A 24 -38.89 20.99 -12.28
C ARG A 24 -37.96 20.42 -11.22
N ARG A 25 -38.42 20.31 -9.96
CA ARG A 25 -37.60 19.73 -8.88
C ARG A 25 -37.24 18.27 -9.15
N LYS A 26 -38.16 17.48 -9.70
CA LYS A 26 -37.90 16.10 -10.12
C LYS A 26 -36.79 16.06 -11.16
N LYS A 27 -36.80 16.96 -12.14
CA LYS A 27 -35.75 17.07 -13.15
C LYS A 27 -34.40 17.43 -12.52
N GLU A 28 -34.36 18.45 -11.66
CA GLU A 28 -33.14 18.83 -10.93
C GLU A 28 -32.56 17.65 -10.13
N LEU A 29 -33.40 16.91 -9.41
CA LEU A 29 -32.97 15.71 -8.67
C LEU A 29 -32.45 14.59 -9.58
N LEU A 30 -33.04 14.41 -10.76
CA LEU A 30 -32.56 13.42 -11.73
C LEU A 30 -31.19 13.80 -12.28
N ASP A 31 -31.00 15.08 -12.60
CA ASP A 31 -29.72 15.62 -13.08
C ASP A 31 -28.64 15.46 -11.98
N ASP A 32 -28.98 15.72 -10.71
CA ASP A 32 -28.10 15.51 -9.56
C ASP A 32 -27.73 14.03 -9.36
N ILE A 33 -28.71 13.12 -9.49
CA ILE A 33 -28.45 11.67 -9.42
C ILE A 33 -27.50 11.23 -10.53
N GLU A 34 -27.69 11.74 -11.75
CA GLU A 34 -26.80 11.42 -12.86
C GLU A 34 -25.39 11.94 -12.60
N ARG A 35 -25.25 13.17 -12.12
CA ARG A 35 -23.96 13.74 -11.73
C ARG A 35 -23.26 12.92 -10.64
N LEU A 36 -23.97 12.57 -9.57
CA LEU A 36 -23.41 11.75 -8.49
C LEU A 36 -22.96 10.37 -8.98
N LYS A 37 -23.68 9.77 -9.94
CA LYS A 37 -23.23 8.52 -10.57
C LYS A 37 -21.91 8.68 -11.31
N PHE A 38 -21.73 9.79 -12.04
CA PHE A 38 -20.45 10.08 -12.70
C PHE A 38 -19.32 10.28 -11.68
N GLU A 39 -19.56 11.07 -10.63
CA GLU A 39 -18.58 11.30 -9.56
C GLU A 39 -18.19 9.98 -8.87
N ILE A 40 -19.15 9.10 -8.57
CA ILE A 40 -18.88 7.77 -8.02
C ILE A 40 -18.02 6.93 -8.98
N ALA A 41 -18.34 6.92 -10.27
CA ALA A 41 -17.58 6.15 -11.26
C ALA A 41 -16.12 6.64 -11.38
N GLU A 42 -15.90 7.95 -11.30
CA GLU A 42 -14.58 8.56 -11.31
C GLU A 42 -13.77 8.15 -10.05
N VAL A 43 -14.37 8.30 -8.86
CA VAL A 43 -13.74 7.90 -7.60
C VAL A 43 -13.42 6.40 -7.58
N MET A 44 -14.31 5.55 -8.11
CA MET A 44 -14.04 4.11 -8.22
C MET A 44 -12.85 3.83 -9.14
N THR A 45 -12.74 4.53 -10.27
CA THR A 45 -11.61 4.41 -11.20
C THR A 45 -10.29 4.84 -10.53
N GLU A 46 -10.31 5.91 -9.73
CA GLU A 46 -9.14 6.38 -8.99
C GLU A 46 -8.70 5.37 -7.91
N ILE A 47 -9.66 4.78 -7.18
CA ILE A 47 -9.40 3.71 -6.20
C ILE A 47 -8.74 2.49 -6.87
N GLU A 48 -9.25 2.07 -8.04
CA GLU A 48 -8.66 0.96 -8.80
C GLU A 48 -7.23 1.25 -9.25
N HIS A 49 -6.99 2.46 -9.77
CA HIS A 49 -5.65 2.90 -10.16
C HIS A 49 -4.68 2.90 -8.98
N LEU A 50 -5.08 3.47 -7.83
CA LEU A 50 -4.27 3.48 -6.62
C LEU A 50 -3.99 2.07 -6.09
N THR A 51 -4.97 1.17 -6.17
CA THR A 51 -4.83 -0.24 -5.76
C THR A 51 -3.80 -0.95 -6.63
N CYS A 52 -3.89 -0.82 -7.96
CA CYS A 52 -2.92 -1.42 -8.89
C CYS A 52 -1.49 -0.88 -8.68
N MET A 53 -1.35 0.43 -8.45
CA MET A 53 -0.06 1.03 -8.11
C MET A 53 0.49 0.53 -6.76
N GLY A 54 -0.36 0.26 -5.77
CA GLY A 54 0.03 -0.30 -4.47
C GLY A 54 0.49 -1.76 -4.57
N GLU A 55 -0.20 -2.57 -5.35
CA GLU A 55 0.13 -3.98 -5.59
C GLU A 55 1.45 -4.13 -6.36
N THR A 56 1.68 -3.31 -7.37
CA THR A 56 2.93 -3.31 -8.15
C THR A 56 4.13 -2.91 -7.31
N LYS A 57 4.02 -1.85 -6.49
CA LYS A 57 5.10 -1.42 -5.58
C LYS A 57 5.42 -2.46 -4.50
N THR A 58 4.41 -3.05 -3.88
CA THR A 58 4.59 -4.10 -2.85
C THR A 58 5.20 -5.35 -3.45
N THR A 59 4.72 -5.76 -4.63
CA THR A 59 5.25 -6.92 -5.37
C THR A 59 6.68 -6.68 -5.85
N GLN A 60 7.00 -5.47 -6.30
CA GLN A 60 8.37 -5.10 -6.68
C GLN A 60 9.31 -5.12 -5.47
N ARG A 61 8.91 -4.54 -4.34
CA ARG A 61 9.70 -4.57 -3.10
C ARG A 61 9.95 -6.00 -2.63
N ASN A 62 8.94 -6.86 -2.64
CA ASN A 62 9.07 -8.27 -2.26
C ASN A 62 10.01 -9.04 -3.19
N LYS A 63 9.93 -8.80 -4.51
CA LYS A 63 10.84 -9.40 -5.50
C LYS A 63 12.29 -8.97 -5.24
N GLN A 64 12.54 -7.67 -5.02
CA GLN A 64 13.90 -7.20 -4.73
C GLN A 64 14.41 -7.75 -3.40
N MET A 65 13.56 -7.86 -2.37
CA MET A 65 13.93 -8.48 -1.10
C MET A 65 14.37 -9.95 -1.28
N ALA A 66 13.63 -10.74 -2.07
CA ALA A 66 13.99 -12.12 -2.39
C ALA A 66 15.35 -12.21 -3.12
N ILE A 67 15.61 -11.29 -4.06
CA ILE A 67 16.90 -11.20 -4.75
C ILE A 67 18.03 -10.85 -3.77
N GLY A 68 17.80 -9.91 -2.86
CA GLY A 68 18.76 -9.51 -1.84
C GLY A 68 19.13 -10.66 -0.90
N ARG A 69 18.14 -11.43 -0.43
CA ARG A 69 18.35 -12.65 0.37
C ARG A 69 19.18 -13.69 -0.39
N LYS A 70 18.87 -13.92 -1.67
CA LYS A 70 19.65 -14.84 -2.53
C LYS A 70 21.10 -14.36 -2.70
N LYS A 71 21.32 -13.06 -2.91
CA LYS A 71 22.66 -12.47 -2.98
C LYS A 71 23.41 -12.60 -1.66
N PHE A 72 22.74 -12.36 -0.54
CA PHE A 72 23.33 -12.55 0.79
C PHE A 72 23.82 -13.99 0.99
N ASN A 73 22.99 -14.97 0.64
CA ASN A 73 23.37 -16.39 0.74
C ASN A 73 24.54 -16.79 -0.18
N MET A 74 24.82 -16.02 -1.24
CA MET A 74 25.99 -16.24 -2.11
C MET A 74 27.23 -15.49 -1.62
N ASP A 75 27.05 -14.25 -1.16
CA ASP A 75 28.08 -13.35 -0.67
C ASP A 75 27.41 -12.34 0.28
N PRO A 76 27.63 -12.45 1.60
CA PRO A 76 26.86 -11.69 2.57
C PRO A 76 27.12 -10.18 2.45
N LYS A 77 28.36 -9.76 2.16
CA LYS A 77 28.71 -8.34 1.97
C LYS A 77 28.01 -7.76 0.74
N LYS A 78 27.98 -8.48 -0.38
CA LYS A 78 27.24 -8.04 -1.58
C LYS A 78 25.73 -8.06 -1.39
N GLY A 79 25.21 -9.02 -0.63
CA GLY A 79 23.78 -9.10 -0.30
C GLY A 79 23.32 -7.91 0.53
N ILE A 80 24.03 -7.60 1.61
CA ILE A 80 23.75 -6.41 2.44
C ILE A 80 23.84 -5.15 1.59
N ARG A 81 24.93 -4.96 0.84
CA ARG A 81 25.09 -3.80 -0.04
C ARG A 81 23.93 -3.64 -1.03
N PHE A 82 23.49 -4.71 -1.67
CA PHE A 82 22.34 -4.66 -2.58
C PHE A 82 21.07 -4.20 -1.87
N LEU A 83 20.82 -4.68 -0.65
CA LEU A 83 19.64 -4.29 0.13
C LEU A 83 19.68 -2.81 0.54
N LEU A 84 20.87 -2.29 0.87
CA LEU A 84 21.08 -0.87 1.18
C LEU A 84 20.87 0.00 -0.07
N ASP A 85 21.52 -0.35 -1.19
CA ASP A 85 21.47 0.39 -2.45
C ASP A 85 20.05 0.46 -3.06
N ASN A 86 19.12 -0.40 -2.62
CA ASN A 86 17.72 -0.45 -3.07
C ASN A 86 16.72 0.04 -1.99
N ASP A 87 17.19 0.68 -0.91
CA ASP A 87 16.35 1.18 0.19
C ASP A 87 15.45 0.09 0.82
N LEU A 88 15.95 -1.14 0.81
CA LEU A 88 15.31 -2.32 1.40
C LEU A 88 15.77 -2.56 2.83
N LEU A 89 16.91 -1.99 3.20
CA LEU A 89 17.55 -2.07 4.51
C LEU A 89 18.26 -0.75 4.79
N GLN A 90 18.30 -0.32 6.05
CA GLN A 90 19.05 0.86 6.46
C GLN A 90 20.48 0.49 6.84
N HIS A 91 21.42 1.41 6.63
CA HIS A 91 22.84 1.20 6.97
C HIS A 91 23.10 1.47 8.45
N THR A 92 22.37 0.77 9.32
CA THR A 92 22.52 0.82 10.77
C THR A 92 22.78 -0.60 11.30
N PRO A 93 23.59 -0.76 12.35
CA PRO A 93 23.82 -2.06 12.96
C PRO A 93 22.51 -2.73 13.43
N GLU A 94 21.58 -1.94 13.95
CA GLU A 94 20.29 -2.40 14.49
C GLU A 94 19.37 -2.97 13.42
N ASP A 95 19.21 -2.27 12.28
CA ASP A 95 18.34 -2.74 11.19
C ASP A 95 18.92 -4.01 10.53
N ILE A 96 20.23 -4.07 10.35
CA ILE A 96 20.91 -5.26 9.81
C ILE A 96 20.80 -6.41 10.81
N ALA A 97 21.02 -6.17 12.11
CA ALA A 97 20.83 -7.19 13.13
C ALA A 97 19.39 -7.72 13.14
N GLN A 98 18.38 -6.85 13.02
CA GLN A 98 16.98 -7.26 12.95
C GLN A 98 16.69 -8.10 11.70
N PHE A 99 17.27 -7.73 10.54
CA PHE A 99 17.18 -8.52 9.31
C PHE A 99 17.77 -9.92 9.48
N LEU A 100 18.98 -10.02 10.03
CA LEU A 100 19.65 -11.29 10.30
C LEU A 100 18.90 -12.13 11.34
N TYR A 101 18.35 -11.49 12.37
CA TYR A 101 17.54 -12.15 13.40
C TYR A 101 16.26 -12.76 12.86
N LYS A 102 15.52 -12.02 12.03
CA LYS A 102 14.32 -12.54 11.36
C LYS A 102 14.64 -13.80 10.54
N GLY A 103 15.82 -13.83 9.91
CA GLY A 103 16.38 -15.03 9.27
C GLY A 103 15.55 -15.61 8.12
N GLU A 104 14.53 -14.89 7.65
CA GLU A 104 13.59 -15.40 6.65
C GLU A 104 14.27 -15.52 5.29
N GLY A 105 14.46 -16.77 4.81
CA GLY A 105 15.14 -17.05 3.54
C GLY A 105 16.66 -16.85 3.57
N LEU A 106 17.26 -16.70 4.76
CA LEU A 106 18.71 -16.56 4.94
C LEU A 106 19.34 -17.88 5.42
N ASN A 107 20.51 -18.20 4.89
CA ASN A 107 21.29 -19.35 5.33
C ASN A 107 21.99 -19.04 6.66
N LYS A 108 21.67 -19.81 7.72
CA LYS A 108 22.22 -19.61 9.06
C LYS A 108 23.74 -19.70 9.12
N THR A 109 24.36 -20.53 8.29
CA THR A 109 25.82 -20.61 8.20
C THR A 109 26.40 -19.30 7.68
N VAL A 110 25.81 -18.76 6.61
CA VAL A 110 26.26 -17.49 5.99
C VAL A 110 26.03 -16.30 6.92
N ILE A 111 24.97 -16.32 7.73
CA ILE A 111 24.77 -15.36 8.82
C ILE A 111 25.94 -15.44 9.81
N GLY A 112 26.30 -16.66 10.24
CA GLY A 112 27.44 -16.87 11.14
C GLY A 112 28.75 -16.36 10.55
N ASP A 113 29.00 -16.63 9.27
CA ASP A 113 30.19 -16.15 8.57
C ASP A 113 30.24 -14.62 8.54
N TYR A 114 29.13 -13.95 8.23
CA TYR A 114 29.05 -12.48 8.24
C TYR A 114 29.27 -11.90 9.65
N LEU A 115 28.67 -12.49 10.68
CA LEU A 115 28.82 -12.02 12.06
C LEU A 115 30.21 -12.33 12.66
N GLY A 116 30.92 -13.32 12.11
CA GLY A 116 32.26 -13.72 12.52
C GLY A 116 33.39 -12.92 11.86
N GLU A 117 33.07 -11.99 10.95
CA GLU A 117 34.03 -11.11 10.31
C GLU A 117 34.68 -10.14 11.33
N ARG A 118 35.95 -9.79 11.09
CA ARG A 118 36.73 -8.90 11.99
C ARG A 118 36.49 -7.41 11.75
N ASP A 119 35.62 -7.08 10.81
CA ASP A 119 35.30 -5.69 10.48
C ASP A 119 34.50 -5.04 11.60
N ASP A 120 34.84 -3.78 11.94
CA ASP A 120 34.21 -3.06 13.05
C ASP A 120 32.69 -2.93 12.91
N PHE A 121 32.20 -2.83 11.67
CA PHE A 121 30.77 -2.76 11.40
C PHE A 121 30.10 -4.11 11.64
N ASN A 122 30.72 -5.21 11.21
CA ASN A 122 30.23 -6.57 11.47
C ASN A 122 30.18 -6.88 12.98
N ILE A 123 31.19 -6.43 13.73
CA ILE A 123 31.23 -6.54 15.20
C ILE A 123 30.09 -5.72 15.82
N SER A 124 29.85 -4.51 15.33
CA SER A 124 28.75 -3.65 15.81
C SER A 124 27.38 -4.30 15.56
N VAL A 125 27.18 -4.92 14.39
CA VAL A 125 25.96 -5.67 14.05
C VAL A 125 25.78 -6.86 15.01
N LEU A 126 26.85 -7.60 15.32
CA LEU A 126 26.80 -8.70 16.28
C LEU A 126 26.41 -8.22 17.69
N GLN A 127 26.97 -7.10 18.15
CA GLN A 127 26.59 -6.50 19.44
C GLN A 127 25.11 -6.08 19.46
N ALA A 128 24.64 -5.43 18.39
CA ALA A 128 23.22 -5.05 18.26
C ALA A 128 22.29 -6.28 18.27
N LEU A 129 22.70 -7.37 17.60
CA LEU A 129 21.96 -8.64 17.60
C LEU A 129 21.88 -9.24 19.00
N TRP A 130 22.98 -9.26 19.75
CA TRP A 130 23.01 -9.76 21.13
C TRP A 130 22.10 -8.95 22.05
N ASN A 131 22.18 -7.62 21.97
CA ASN A 131 21.30 -6.72 22.73
C ASN A 131 19.82 -6.98 22.42
N PHE A 132 19.49 -7.14 21.13
CA PHE A 132 18.14 -7.44 20.69
C PHE A 132 17.60 -8.76 21.26
N MET A 133 18.45 -9.80 21.28
CA MET A 133 18.08 -11.11 21.84
C MET A 133 17.92 -11.07 23.36
N SER A 134 18.85 -10.42 24.07
CA SER A 134 18.83 -10.31 25.53
C SER A 134 17.58 -9.59 26.03
N LEU A 135 17.17 -8.51 25.37
CA LEU A 135 15.98 -7.73 25.75
C LEU A 135 14.67 -8.52 25.56
N ARG A 136 14.59 -9.43 24.58
CA ARG A 136 13.39 -10.26 24.37
C ARG A 136 13.30 -11.46 25.31
N THR A 137 14.40 -11.92 25.89
CA THR A 137 14.42 -13.07 26.82
C THR A 137 14.18 -12.68 28.28
N SER A 138 14.14 -11.40 28.61
CA SER A 138 13.93 -10.88 29.97
C SER A 138 12.48 -10.47 30.27
N THR A 139 11.53 -10.77 29.39
CA THR A 139 10.08 -10.64 29.56
C THR A 139 9.41 -11.98 29.40
#